data_AF-A0A3M6QLR6-F1
#
_entry.id   AF-A0A3M6QLR6-F1
#
_cell.length_a   1.000
_cell.length_b   1.000
_cell.length_c   1.000
_cell.angle_alpha   90.00
_cell.angle_beta   90.00
_cell.angle_gamma   90.00
#
_symmetry.space_group_name_H-M   'P 1'
#
loop_
_entity.id
_entity.type
_entity.pdbx_description
1 polymer ?
#
loop_
_entity_poly.entity_id
_entity_poly.type
_entity_poly.pdbx_seq_one_letter_code
_entity_poly.pdbx_strand_id
1 'polypeptide(L)'
;MSESEFELAQLMARFKLHVRKHLGLAVDLEQMANDKTYASAMLRAVENEAEDEDLLILLVRLRSRLNRPAPVSTAGEAPAATDTPRKPSPLLRDHRFGARG
;
A
#
# COMPACT_ATOMS: atom_id res chain seq x y z
N MET A 1 -10.81 -7.56 11.95
CA MET A 1 -10.54 -6.56 10.89
C MET A 1 -9.23 -5.89 11.23
N SER A 2 -8.27 -5.99 10.32
CA SER A 2 -7.06 -5.18 10.32
C SER A 2 -7.41 -3.71 10.11
N GLU A 3 -6.54 -2.81 10.58
CA GLU A 3 -6.67 -1.37 10.39
C GLU A 3 -6.86 -1.01 8.90
N SER A 4 -6.12 -1.70 8.01
CA SER A 4 -6.24 -1.52 6.56
C SER A 4 -7.62 -1.92 6.00
N GLU A 5 -8.28 -2.94 6.55
CA GLU A 5 -9.63 -3.33 6.13
C GLU A 5 -10.66 -2.28 6.54
N PHE A 6 -10.51 -1.70 7.74
CA PHE A 6 -11.39 -0.65 8.22
C PHE A 6 -11.22 0.65 7.41
N GLU A 7 -9.99 1.03 7.08
CA GLU A 7 -9.71 2.15 6.17
C GLU A 7 -10.35 1.96 4.80
N LEU A 8 -10.24 0.75 4.23
CA LEU A 8 -10.85 0.43 2.95
C LEU A 8 -12.37 0.51 3.02
N ALA A 9 -12.99 -0.03 4.08
CA ALA A 9 -14.43 0.04 4.28
C ALA A 9 -14.91 1.51 4.37
N GLN A 10 -14.19 2.36 5.11
CA GLN A 10 -14.49 3.79 5.16
C GLN A 10 -14.36 4.46 3.80
N LEU A 11 -13.29 4.16 3.06
CA LEU A 11 -13.06 4.70 1.72
C LEU A 11 -14.20 4.32 0.76
N MET A 12 -14.62 3.05 0.78
CA MET A 12 -15.73 2.53 -0.01
C MET A 12 -17.06 3.19 0.35
N ALA A 13 -17.33 3.39 1.64
CA ALA A 13 -18.54 4.08 2.09
C ALA A 13 -18.58 5.53 1.62
N ARG A 14 -17.47 6.27 1.76
CA ARG A 14 -17.35 7.67 1.31
C ARG A 14 -17.54 7.79 -0.20
N PHE A 15 -16.90 6.89 -0.96
CA PHE A 15 -17.04 6.81 -2.41
C PHE A 15 -18.49 6.57 -2.81
N LYS A 16 -19.17 5.57 -2.25
CA LYS A 16 -20.58 5.29 -2.52
C LYS A 16 -21.48 6.50 -2.28
N LEU A 17 -21.27 7.21 -1.17
CA LEU A 17 -22.06 8.40 -0.86
C LEU A 17 -21.81 9.54 -1.84
N HIS A 18 -20.56 9.78 -2.25
CA HIS A 18 -20.24 10.79 -3.27
C HIS A 18 -20.82 10.43 -4.63
N VAL A 19 -20.65 9.18 -5.08
CA VAL A 19 -21.22 8.70 -6.34
C VAL A 19 -22.74 8.86 -6.36
N ARG A 20 -23.42 8.50 -5.26
CA ARG A 20 -24.88 8.68 -5.18
C ARG A 20 -25.29 10.15 -5.20
N LYS A 21 -24.53 11.02 -4.53
CA LYS A 21 -24.85 12.46 -4.42
C LYS A 21 -24.60 13.21 -5.73
N HIS A 22 -23.49 12.91 -6.42
CA HIS A 22 -23.06 13.65 -7.61
C HIS A 22 -23.58 13.03 -8.91
N LEU A 23 -23.65 11.71 -9.00
CA LEU A 23 -24.01 11.00 -10.23
C LEU A 23 -25.37 10.30 -10.16
N GLY A 24 -26.00 10.24 -8.97
CA GLY A 24 -27.26 9.52 -8.78
C GLY A 24 -27.15 7.99 -8.89
N LEU A 25 -25.92 7.47 -9.05
CA LEU A 25 -25.68 6.03 -9.22
C LEU A 25 -25.65 5.30 -7.87
N ALA A 26 -26.15 4.07 -7.87
CA ALA A 26 -26.05 3.18 -6.72
C ALA A 26 -24.79 2.30 -6.86
N VAL A 27 -24.02 2.23 -5.78
CA VAL A 27 -22.85 1.33 -5.69
C VAL A 27 -23.18 0.20 -4.71
N ASP A 28 -23.12 -1.03 -5.20
CA ASP A 28 -23.07 -2.23 -4.37
C ASP A 28 -21.67 -2.38 -3.76
N LEU A 29 -21.58 -2.32 -2.43
CA LEU A 29 -20.30 -2.41 -1.71
C LEU A 29 -19.83 -3.86 -1.59
N GLU A 30 -20.75 -4.82 -1.51
CA GLU A 30 -20.38 -6.23 -1.41
C GLU A 30 -19.75 -6.69 -2.71
N GLN A 31 -20.39 -6.38 -3.85
CA GLN A 31 -19.82 -6.68 -5.16
C GLN A 31 -18.52 -5.89 -5.42
N MET A 32 -18.43 -4.63 -4.97
CA MET A 32 -17.19 -3.86 -5.13
C MET A 32 -16.01 -4.44 -4.33
N ALA A 33 -16.26 -5.10 -3.21
CA ALA A 33 -15.22 -5.76 -2.41
C ALA A 33 -14.83 -7.14 -2.99
N ASN A 34 -15.81 -7.90 -3.48
CA ASN A 34 -15.63 -9.32 -3.79
C ASN A 34 -15.44 -9.61 -5.29
N ASP A 35 -15.95 -8.75 -6.19
CA ASP A 35 -15.88 -8.92 -7.63
C ASP A 35 -15.03 -7.81 -8.29
N LYS A 36 -13.85 -8.22 -8.77
CA LYS A 36 -12.91 -7.32 -9.47
C LYS A 36 -13.47 -6.79 -10.80
N THR A 37 -14.28 -7.59 -11.48
CA THR A 37 -14.90 -7.19 -12.75
C THR A 37 -15.92 -6.10 -12.50
N TYR A 38 -16.81 -6.31 -11.52
CA TYR A 38 -17.77 -5.30 -11.09
C TYR A 38 -17.06 -4.03 -10.62
N ALA A 39 -16.05 -4.15 -9.74
CA ALA A 39 -15.33 -3.00 -9.21
C ALA A 39 -14.66 -2.19 -10.34
N SER A 40 -13.97 -2.85 -11.26
CA SER A 40 -13.31 -2.16 -12.38
C SER A 40 -14.29 -1.49 -13.34
N ALA A 41 -15.42 -2.13 -13.66
CA ALA A 41 -16.47 -1.57 -14.49
C ALA A 41 -17.13 -0.36 -13.82
N MET A 42 -17.48 -0.48 -12.54
CA MET A 42 -18.10 0.60 -11.77
C MET A 42 -17.17 1.80 -11.63
N LEU A 43 -15.89 1.56 -11.29
CA LEU A 43 -14.90 2.64 -11.19
C LEU A 43 -14.71 3.33 -12.55
N ARG A 44 -14.65 2.58 -13.66
CA ARG A 44 -14.56 3.17 -15.00
C ARG A 44 -15.81 3.98 -15.37
N ALA A 45 -17.00 3.50 -15.02
CA ALA A 45 -18.24 4.23 -15.26
C ALA A 45 -18.26 5.55 -14.48
N VAL A 46 -17.88 5.54 -13.20
CA VAL A 46 -17.77 6.75 -12.39
C VAL A 46 -16.70 7.69 -12.94
N GLU A 47 -15.55 7.19 -13.37
CA GLU A 47 -14.47 8.00 -13.95
C GLU A 47 -14.90 8.79 -15.19
N ASN A 48 -15.76 8.21 -16.03
CA ASN A 48 -16.24 8.86 -17.25
C ASN A 48 -17.25 9.98 -16.98
N GLU A 49 -18.04 9.87 -15.92
CA GLU A 49 -19.13 10.79 -15.58
C GLU A 49 -18.74 11.80 -14.49
N ALA A 50 -17.65 11.55 -13.76
CA ALA A 50 -17.22 12.39 -12.66
C ALA A 50 -16.57 13.69 -13.16
N GLU A 51 -17.21 14.81 -12.86
CA GLU A 51 -16.66 16.17 -13.06
C GLU A 51 -16.06 16.76 -11.77
N ASP A 52 -16.23 16.07 -10.64
CA ASP A 52 -15.82 16.51 -9.31
C ASP A 52 -14.42 15.98 -8.94
N GLU A 53 -13.51 16.87 -8.59
CA GLU A 53 -12.12 16.54 -8.27
C GLU A 53 -12.02 15.62 -7.05
N ASP A 54 -12.79 15.88 -6.00
CA ASP A 54 -12.79 15.08 -4.77
C ASP A 54 -13.22 13.63 -5.05
N LEU A 55 -14.21 13.44 -5.92
CA LEU A 55 -14.67 12.13 -6.38
C LEU A 55 -13.58 11.39 -7.18
N LEU A 56 -12.86 12.10 -8.06
CA LEU A 56 -11.74 11.52 -8.80
C LEU A 56 -10.58 11.13 -7.86
N ILE A 57 -10.28 11.93 -6.84
CA ILE A 57 -9.28 11.60 -5.81
C ILE A 57 -9.68 10.33 -5.05
N LEU A 58 -10.96 10.21 -4.64
CA LEU A 58 -11.48 9.02 -3.99
C LEU A 58 -11.33 7.78 -4.88
N LEU A 59 -11.64 7.92 -6.18
CA LEU A 59 -11.52 6.85 -7.17
C LEU A 59 -10.09 6.33 -7.31
N VAL A 60 -9.11 7.23 -7.43
CA VAL A 60 -7.68 6.87 -7.55
C VAL A 60 -7.21 6.12 -6.29
N ARG A 61 -7.62 6.58 -5.10
CA ARG A 61 -7.31 5.90 -3.84
C ARG A 61 -7.92 4.49 -3.79
N LEU A 62 -9.14 4.34 -4.28
CA LEU A 62 -9.83 3.05 -4.30
C LEU A 62 -9.17 2.06 -5.28
N ARG A 63 -8.82 2.52 -6.48
CA ARG A 63 -8.06 1.71 -7.46
C ARG A 63 -6.75 1.20 -6.88
N SER A 64 -5.98 2.08 -6.22
CA SER A 64 -4.69 1.68 -5.66
C SER A 64 -4.81 0.63 -4.54
N ARG A 65 -5.89 0.67 -3.75
CA ARG A 65 -6.16 -0.33 -2.70
C ARG A 65 -6.71 -1.64 -3.25
N LEU A 66 -7.62 -1.61 -4.22
CA LEU A 66 -8.23 -2.82 -4.81
C LEU A 66 -7.28 -3.58 -5.75
N ASN A 67 -6.43 -2.86 -6.49
CA ASN A 67 -5.45 -3.46 -7.40
C ASN A 67 -4.09 -3.72 -6.74
N ARG A 68 -3.93 -3.48 -5.43
CA ARG A 68 -2.66 -3.78 -4.78
C ARG A 68 -2.41 -5.29 -4.91
N PRO A 69 -1.35 -5.72 -5.63
CA PRO A 69 -1.00 -7.13 -5.63
C PRO A 69 -0.72 -7.52 -4.17
N ALA A 70 -1.25 -8.68 -3.75
CA ALA A 70 -0.92 -9.23 -2.45
C ALA A 70 0.60 -9.20 -2.31
N PRO A 71 1.15 -8.71 -1.17
CA PRO A 71 2.59 -8.73 -0.98
C PRO A 71 3.03 -10.18 -1.15
N VAL A 72 3.84 -10.45 -2.17
CA VAL A 72 4.60 -11.68 -2.26
C VAL A 72 5.51 -11.68 -1.04
N SER A 73 5.12 -12.41 0.01
CA SER A 73 6.02 -12.71 1.11
C SER A 73 7.18 -13.51 0.53
N THR A 74 8.28 -12.84 0.21
CA THR A 74 9.59 -13.49 0.06
C THR A 74 10.05 -13.90 1.46
N ALA A 75 9.41 -14.93 2.01
CA ALA A 75 9.89 -15.64 3.17
C ALA A 75 10.67 -16.87 2.66
N GLY A 76 11.98 -16.76 2.62
CA GLY A 76 12.87 -17.88 2.27
C GLY A 76 14.22 -17.41 1.75
N GLU A 77 15.14 -17.09 2.66
CA GLU A 77 16.47 -17.73 2.72
C GLU A 77 17.18 -17.22 3.99
N ALA A 78 17.07 -18.00 5.06
CA ALA A 78 18.05 -17.95 6.14
C ALA A 78 19.12 -19.00 5.84
N PRO A 79 20.42 -18.67 5.87
CA PRO A 79 21.42 -19.67 6.23
C PRO A 79 21.67 -19.54 7.73
N ALA A 80 21.32 -20.62 8.44
CA ALA A 80 21.82 -20.91 9.76
C ALA A 80 23.35 -20.97 9.74
N ALA A 81 24.01 -20.30 10.70
CA ALA A 81 25.37 -20.62 11.10
C ALA A 81 25.49 -20.43 12.62
N THR A 82 25.38 -21.54 13.34
CA THR A 82 25.62 -21.63 14.78
C THR A 82 27.10 -21.97 15.02
N ASP A 83 27.72 -21.24 15.96
CA ASP A 83 28.87 -21.60 16.83
C ASP A 83 30.24 -21.90 16.18
N THR A 84 31.33 -21.16 16.48
CA THR A 84 32.03 -21.14 17.79
C THR A 84 33.15 -20.06 17.85
N PRO A 85 33.75 -19.75 19.04
CA PRO A 85 34.35 -18.45 19.37
C PRO A 85 35.89 -18.40 19.35
N ARG A 86 36.51 -17.22 19.13
CA ARG A 86 37.84 -16.90 19.70
C ARG A 86 38.12 -15.40 19.86
N LYS A 87 38.64 -15.09 21.04
CA LYS A 87 39.04 -13.81 21.63
C LYS A 87 40.30 -13.17 20.96
N PRO A 88 40.71 -11.95 21.37
CA PRO A 88 41.12 -10.83 20.52
C PRO A 88 42.62 -10.84 20.18
N SER A 89 43.01 -10.11 19.13
CA SER A 89 44.41 -9.75 18.90
C SER A 89 44.62 -8.23 19.03
N PRO A 90 45.61 -7.80 19.84
CA PRO A 90 45.86 -6.41 20.19
C PRO A 90 46.90 -5.76 19.27
N LEU A 91 47.01 -4.43 19.37
CA LEU A 91 48.13 -3.59 18.93
C LEU A 91 48.38 -3.51 17.41
N LEU A 92 48.19 -2.31 16.84
CA LEU A 92 49.25 -1.55 16.14
C LEU A 92 48.63 -0.26 15.59
N ARG A 93 48.82 0.84 16.31
CA ARG A 93 49.72 1.96 15.97
C ARG A 93 48.97 3.17 15.41
N ASP A 94 48.68 4.04 16.36
CA ASP A 94 48.33 5.44 16.20
C ASP A 94 49.35 6.14 15.28
N HIS A 95 48.90 6.64 14.13
CA HIS A 95 49.71 7.45 13.23
C HIS A 95 49.49 8.93 13.50
N ARG A 96 50.12 9.41 14.58
CA ARG A 96 50.55 10.81 14.69
C ARG A 96 51.71 11.06 13.72
N PHE A 97 51.39 11.42 12.48
CA PHE A 97 52.26 12.12 11.52
C PHE A 97 51.30 12.74 10.49
N GLY A 98 51.31 14.02 10.16
CA GLY A 98 52.28 15.07 10.36
C GLY A 98 52.20 15.98 9.13
N ALA A 99 52.14 17.29 9.38
CA ALA A 99 52.48 18.39 8.48
C ALA A 99 51.64 18.61 7.22
N ARG A 100 51.01 19.80 7.14
CA ARG A 100 51.46 20.92 6.28
C ARG A 100 50.49 22.10 6.37
N GLY A 101 51.03 23.30 6.64
CA GLY A 101 50.36 24.59 6.42
C GLY A 101 50.21 25.42 7.68
#